data_AF-A0A524EVD8-F1
#
_entry.id   AF-A0A524EVD8-F1
#
_cell.length_a   1.000
_cell.length_b   1.000
_cell.length_c   1.000
_cell.angle_alpha   90.00
_cell.angle_beta   90.00
_cell.angle_gamma   90.00
#
_symmetry.space_group_name_H-M   'P 1'
#
loop_
_entity.id
_entity.type
_entity.pdbx_description
1 polymer ?
#
loop_
_entity_poly.entity_id
_entity_poly.type
_entity_poly.pdbx_seq_one_letter_code
_entity_poly.pdbx_strand_id
1 'polypeptide(L)'
;MSPIIPAITISILLLLFYIGLTYWYRSYLDKIEIAKQQEKMEEHIDKYIPEEKRDEMREKLDQISSIIRETEKSLEKEIQKKVKAAKSQVSAEIDESIIIEQAEKEYLIHSADFGSAMPKTEKELKTDIKNLEESIEILESLDEEAYLSEPKKADVGTGMFYEKVTRKLQSIIEEQQLSEFKIIPIQRLKYYALDQIKYITDKDFLPILKLMKETELIRDLVEINPKLHIIVFADDQYEFSNPEKVILTFAYEKENLSLEDLLEITEWDFTYASQVLNELFSKELAVITDDIIVIEGFGSSEERSNWNTVIAHSNEQQKIKLEEKKKKEHKVKLHLQEKLKETKEVIEKPKREAKDYIIESEEELEQEEPPQIKFKKKPQVKQISELKKIRAIYEKTPEDVSEEDLKKLVSQTILGFHEKYSLLNGGIVQHEKLSEYIYKDIENASEDLINETITKLMELKMIIDKIEIKQHNFYVFKEMQLEPSEREFIAYALNKKPINKTNFIEGLNWDEEKVLAVMKKLQSKGILRIERDSIIIPGIIQKS
;
A
#
# COMPACT_ATOMS: atom_id res chain seq x y z
N MET A 1 58.21 18.80 -14.44
CA MET A 1 57.23 18.22 -13.49
C MET A 1 56.67 19.35 -12.66
N SER A 2 55.36 19.58 -12.73
CA SER A 2 54.74 20.74 -12.09
C SER A 2 54.71 20.58 -10.56
N PRO A 3 55.17 21.57 -9.77
CA PRO A 3 55.24 21.49 -8.30
C PRO A 3 53.86 21.48 -7.60
N ILE A 4 52.78 21.50 -8.36
CA ILE A 4 51.40 21.58 -7.87
C ILE A 4 50.92 20.24 -7.31
N ILE A 5 51.31 19.11 -7.92
CA ILE A 5 50.91 17.77 -7.50
C ILE A 5 51.47 17.38 -6.11
N PRO A 6 52.77 17.61 -5.80
CA PRO A 6 53.27 17.35 -4.45
C PRO A 6 52.67 18.30 -3.40
N ALA A 7 52.34 19.54 -3.76
CA ALA A 7 51.71 20.47 -2.82
C ALA A 7 50.28 20.04 -2.43
N ILE A 8 49.48 19.55 -3.38
CA ILE A 8 48.11 19.07 -3.13
C ILE A 8 48.14 17.80 -2.26
N THR A 9 49.04 16.87 -2.55
CA THR A 9 49.16 15.62 -1.76
C THR A 9 49.59 15.90 -0.31
N ILE A 10 50.54 16.82 -0.09
CA ILE A 10 50.94 17.25 1.27
C ILE A 10 49.78 17.94 1.99
N SER A 11 49.00 18.77 1.29
CA SER A 11 47.84 19.47 1.88
C SER A 11 46.74 18.48 2.33
N ILE A 12 46.42 17.47 1.51
CA ILE A 12 45.46 16.43 1.86
C ILE A 12 45.97 15.60 3.06
N LEU A 13 47.26 15.31 3.10
CA LEU A 13 47.87 14.52 4.17
C LEU A 13 47.88 15.28 5.51
N LEU A 14 48.14 16.58 5.48
CA LEU A 14 48.00 17.47 6.64
C LEU A 14 46.56 17.58 7.12
N LEU A 15 45.59 17.63 6.21
CA LEU A 15 44.17 17.70 6.55
C LEU A 15 43.69 16.39 7.20
N LEU A 16 44.08 15.24 6.67
CA LEU A 16 43.80 13.94 7.30
C LEU A 16 44.48 13.80 8.68
N PHE A 17 45.71 14.30 8.82
CA PHE A 17 46.41 14.33 10.09
C PHE A 17 45.69 15.20 11.13
N TYR A 18 45.22 16.39 10.73
CA TYR A 18 44.46 17.28 11.61
C TYR A 18 43.12 16.67 12.05
N ILE A 19 42.42 15.98 11.14
CA ILE A 19 41.18 15.25 11.48
C ILE A 19 41.49 14.12 12.48
N GLY A 20 42.57 13.37 12.26
CA GLY A 20 42.99 12.33 13.20
C GLY A 20 43.34 12.89 14.59
N LEU A 21 44.03 14.03 14.63
CA LEU A 21 44.46 14.68 15.87
C LEU A 21 43.28 15.24 16.67
N THR A 22 42.30 15.83 15.99
CA THR A 22 41.07 16.34 16.64
C THR A 22 40.20 15.20 17.19
N TYR A 23 40.11 14.07 16.48
CA TYR A 23 39.40 12.89 16.97
C TYR A 23 40.09 12.27 18.20
N TRP A 24 41.42 12.17 18.17
CA TRP A 24 42.21 11.68 19.30
C TRP A 24 42.11 12.59 20.52
N TYR A 25 42.19 13.90 20.32
CA TYR A 25 42.06 14.89 21.39
C TYR A 25 40.68 14.84 22.06
N ARG A 26 39.62 14.68 21.26
CA ARG A 26 38.25 14.52 21.79
C ARG A 26 38.10 13.25 22.63
N SER A 27 38.60 12.11 22.13
CA SER A 27 38.58 10.85 22.88
C SER A 27 39.40 10.91 24.18
N TYR A 28 40.48 11.71 24.19
CA TYR A 28 41.28 11.95 25.40
C TYR A 28 40.53 12.80 26.43
N LEU A 29 39.82 13.84 26.00
CA LEU A 29 38.98 14.66 26.89
C LEU A 29 37.84 13.85 27.52
N ASP A 30 37.17 13.02 26.74
CA ASP A 30 36.07 12.16 27.24
C ASP A 30 36.58 11.22 28.36
N LYS A 31 37.80 10.67 28.23
CA LYS A 31 38.41 9.82 29.27
C LYS A 31 38.72 10.58 30.56
N ILE A 32 39.21 11.82 30.45
CA ILE A 32 39.49 12.68 31.62
C ILE A 32 38.19 13.06 32.32
N GLU A 33 37.12 13.34 31.58
CA GLU A 33 35.84 13.73 32.15
C GLU A 33 35.18 12.56 32.89
N ILE A 34 35.24 11.35 32.34
CA ILE A 34 34.77 10.13 33.03
C ILE A 34 35.58 9.88 34.30
N ALA A 35 36.91 10.02 34.26
CA ALA A 35 37.76 9.84 35.44
C ALA A 35 37.43 10.87 36.54
N LYS A 36 37.23 12.15 36.18
CA LYS A 36 36.81 13.20 37.13
C LYS A 36 35.42 12.97 37.71
N GLN A 37 34.49 12.40 36.93
CA GLN A 37 33.17 12.03 37.44
C GLN A 37 33.25 10.86 38.43
N GLN A 38 34.10 9.86 38.16
CA GLN A 38 34.34 8.75 39.09
C GLN A 38 34.98 9.23 40.39
N GLU A 39 36.00 10.10 40.33
CA GLU A 39 36.68 10.66 41.50
C GLU A 39 35.72 11.47 42.40
N LYS A 40 34.88 12.34 41.80
CA LYS A 40 33.84 13.07 42.54
C LYS A 40 32.78 12.16 43.18
N MET A 41 32.49 11.02 42.54
CA MET A 41 31.51 10.06 43.04
C MET A 41 32.08 9.22 44.19
N GLU A 42 33.36 8.85 44.13
CA GLU A 42 34.10 8.23 45.23
C GLU A 42 34.20 9.17 46.44
N GLU A 43 34.49 10.45 46.21
CA GLU A 43 34.55 11.47 47.26
C GLU A 43 33.17 11.67 47.93
N HIS A 44 32.07 11.54 47.17
CA HIS A 44 30.70 11.59 47.71
C HIS A 44 30.35 10.35 48.55
N ILE A 45 30.78 9.17 48.13
CA ILE A 45 30.61 7.93 48.89
C ILE A 45 31.38 8.01 50.20
N ASP A 46 32.60 8.53 50.17
CA ASP A 46 33.45 8.68 51.36
C ASP A 46 32.97 9.78 52.32
N LYS A 47 32.18 10.74 51.85
CA LYS A 47 31.68 11.84 52.70
C LYS A 47 30.33 11.55 53.35
N TYR A 48 29.47 10.74 52.71
CA TYR A 48 28.07 10.58 53.15
C TYR A 48 27.68 9.15 53.54
N ILE A 49 28.56 8.16 53.38
CA ILE A 49 28.28 6.76 53.71
C ILE A 49 29.16 6.29 54.89
N PRO A 50 28.59 5.64 55.92
CA PRO A 50 29.36 5.06 57.03
C PRO A 50 30.38 4.01 56.53
N GLU A 51 31.59 3.97 57.12
CA GLU A 51 32.70 3.12 56.67
C GLU A 51 32.29 1.65 56.44
N GLU A 52 31.43 1.08 57.29
CA GLU A 52 30.97 -0.31 57.21
C GLU A 52 30.19 -0.68 55.93
N LYS A 53 29.68 0.30 55.17
CA LYS A 53 28.85 0.06 53.96
C LYS A 53 29.45 0.58 52.65
N ARG A 54 30.67 1.13 52.69
CA ARG A 54 31.31 1.73 51.50
C ARG A 54 31.70 0.67 50.47
N ASP A 55 32.27 -0.44 50.94
CA ASP A 55 32.73 -1.50 50.05
C ASP A 55 31.57 -2.19 49.32
N GLU A 56 30.44 -2.42 50.01
CA GLU A 56 29.23 -2.99 49.41
C GLU A 56 28.60 -2.05 48.36
N MET A 57 28.66 -0.73 48.57
CA MET A 57 28.18 0.26 47.60
C MET A 57 29.11 0.39 46.39
N ARG A 58 30.43 0.32 46.59
CA ARG A 58 31.42 0.29 45.50
C ARG A 58 31.21 -0.93 44.61
N GLU A 59 31.01 -2.11 45.20
CA GLU A 59 30.75 -3.35 44.46
C GLU A 59 29.45 -3.28 43.63
N LYS A 60 28.36 -2.72 44.19
CA LYS A 60 27.10 -2.54 43.44
C LYS A 60 27.22 -1.52 42.31
N LEU A 61 28.00 -0.46 42.49
CA LEU A 61 28.24 0.53 41.45
C LEU A 61 29.11 -0.04 40.32
N ASP A 62 30.09 -0.87 40.65
CA ASP A 62 30.88 -1.60 39.65
C ASP A 62 30.00 -2.56 38.84
N GLN A 63 29.10 -3.30 39.50
CA GLN A 63 28.12 -4.17 38.83
C GLN A 63 27.17 -3.38 37.89
N ILE A 64 26.69 -2.22 38.33
CA ILE A 64 25.86 -1.34 37.49
C ILE A 64 26.66 -0.83 36.29
N SER A 65 27.93 -0.45 36.49
CA SER A 65 28.80 0.02 35.40
C SER A 65 29.11 -1.08 34.39
N SER A 66 29.27 -2.34 34.82
CA SER A 66 29.48 -3.48 33.93
C SER A 66 28.23 -3.78 33.11
N ILE A 67 27.04 -3.72 33.73
CA ILE A 67 25.77 -3.90 33.03
C ILE A 67 25.58 -2.81 31.98
N ILE A 68 25.84 -1.54 32.30
CA ILE A 68 25.75 -0.42 31.36
C ILE A 68 26.68 -0.65 30.15
N ARG A 69 27.95 -1.02 30.39
CA ARG A 69 28.92 -1.32 29.32
C ARG A 69 28.49 -2.50 28.44
N GLU A 70 27.89 -3.55 29.01
CA GLU A 70 27.37 -4.68 28.25
C GLU A 70 26.16 -4.27 27.40
N THR A 71 25.24 -3.48 27.96
CA THR A 71 24.10 -2.95 27.21
C THR A 71 24.54 -2.03 26.07
N GLU A 72 25.49 -1.13 26.28
CA GLU A 72 26.01 -0.25 25.22
C GLU A 72 26.67 -1.05 24.09
N LYS A 73 27.50 -2.05 24.42
CA LYS A 73 28.10 -2.94 23.39
C LYS A 73 27.05 -3.73 22.61
N SER A 74 25.97 -4.16 23.28
CA SER A 74 24.87 -4.89 22.64
C SER A 74 24.10 -3.98 21.67
N LEU A 75 23.91 -2.73 22.07
CA LEU A 75 23.17 -1.70 21.33
C LEU A 75 24.00 -1.21 20.13
N GLU A 76 25.32 -1.04 20.28
CA GLU A 76 26.25 -0.78 19.18
C GLU A 76 26.26 -1.91 18.14
N LYS A 77 26.27 -3.18 18.57
CA LYS A 77 26.18 -4.34 17.66
C LYS A 77 24.85 -4.36 16.91
N GLU A 78 23.75 -4.02 17.57
CA GLU A 78 22.43 -3.96 16.95
C GLU A 78 22.33 -2.81 15.95
N ILE A 79 22.86 -1.63 16.29
CA ILE A 79 22.96 -0.47 15.40
C ILE A 79 23.82 -0.83 14.17
N GLN A 80 24.98 -1.46 14.36
CA GLN A 80 25.82 -1.88 13.24
C GLN A 80 25.12 -2.89 12.33
N LYS A 81 24.34 -3.82 12.87
CA LYS A 81 23.51 -4.74 12.07
C LYS A 81 22.43 -3.99 11.28
N LYS A 82 21.73 -3.03 11.90
CA LYS A 82 20.71 -2.20 11.25
C LYS A 82 21.31 -1.28 10.18
N VAL A 83 22.49 -0.72 10.41
CA VAL A 83 23.22 0.10 9.43
C VAL A 83 23.73 -0.75 8.26
N LYS A 84 24.19 -1.99 8.50
CA LYS A 84 24.53 -2.92 7.42
C LYS A 84 23.30 -3.31 6.59
N ALA A 85 22.17 -3.59 7.24
CA ALA A 85 20.90 -3.89 6.55
C ALA A 85 20.38 -2.71 5.72
N ALA A 86 20.50 -1.49 6.25
CA ALA A 86 20.14 -0.26 5.52
C ALA A 86 21.11 0.00 4.35
N LYS A 87 22.42 -0.23 4.52
CA LYS A 87 23.39 -0.11 3.42
C LYS A 87 23.15 -1.15 2.32
N SER A 88 22.75 -2.38 2.65
CA SER A 88 22.39 -3.39 1.64
C SER A 88 21.07 -3.09 0.93
N GLN A 89 20.13 -2.43 1.60
CA GLN A 89 18.89 -1.97 0.96
C GLN A 89 19.14 -0.78 0.02
N VAL A 90 19.99 0.17 0.43
CA VAL A 90 20.39 1.31 -0.41
C VAL A 90 21.25 0.87 -1.60
N SER A 91 22.10 -0.15 -1.46
CA SER A 91 22.85 -0.70 -2.60
C SER A 91 21.94 -1.43 -3.60
N ALA A 92 20.91 -2.14 -3.11
CA ALA A 92 19.93 -2.80 -3.99
C ALA A 92 19.06 -1.79 -4.77
N GLU A 93 18.70 -0.65 -4.18
CA GLU A 93 17.98 0.45 -4.85
C GLU A 93 18.84 1.13 -5.94
N ILE A 94 20.17 1.17 -5.75
CA ILE A 94 21.12 1.66 -6.75
C ILE A 94 21.29 0.63 -7.89
N ASP A 95 21.39 -0.66 -7.58
CA ASP A 95 21.44 -1.72 -8.59
C ASP A 95 20.16 -1.77 -9.43
N GLU A 96 18.98 -1.62 -8.85
CA GLU A 96 17.70 -1.58 -9.58
C GLU A 96 17.64 -0.38 -10.54
N SER A 97 18.13 0.80 -10.12
CA SER A 97 18.19 1.97 -11.01
C SER A 97 19.17 1.78 -12.19
N ILE A 98 20.26 1.04 -11.98
CA ILE A 98 21.24 0.71 -13.02
C ILE A 98 20.66 -0.34 -13.97
N ILE A 99 19.93 -1.34 -13.45
CA ILE A 99 19.24 -2.36 -14.24
C ILE A 99 18.13 -1.72 -15.09
N ILE A 100 17.36 -0.79 -14.53
CA ILE A 100 16.32 -0.04 -15.27
C ILE A 100 16.97 0.82 -16.37
N GLU A 101 18.07 1.51 -16.08
CA GLU A 101 18.77 2.34 -17.08
C GLU A 101 19.45 1.49 -18.18
N GLN A 102 19.94 0.29 -17.84
CA GLN A 102 20.44 -0.67 -18.83
C GLN A 102 19.30 -1.25 -19.67
N ALA A 103 18.19 -1.64 -19.05
CA ALA A 103 17.01 -2.14 -19.75
C ALA A 103 16.40 -1.06 -20.67
N GLU A 104 16.38 0.20 -20.26
CA GLU A 104 15.92 1.32 -21.09
C GLU A 104 16.85 1.54 -22.29
N LYS A 105 18.17 1.42 -22.10
CA LYS A 105 19.13 1.50 -23.21
C LYS A 105 19.00 0.31 -24.15
N GLU A 106 18.85 -0.90 -23.64
CA GLU A 106 18.66 -2.11 -24.45
C GLU A 106 17.33 -2.07 -25.21
N TYR A 107 16.26 -1.63 -24.56
CA TYR A 107 14.95 -1.40 -25.20
C TYR A 107 15.02 -0.33 -26.28
N LEU A 108 15.69 0.80 -26.04
CA LEU A 108 15.83 1.87 -27.03
C LEU A 108 16.65 1.42 -28.24
N ILE A 109 17.73 0.65 -28.03
CA ILE A 109 18.53 0.06 -29.11
C ILE A 109 17.71 -0.95 -29.90
N HIS A 110 16.95 -1.82 -29.23
CA HIS A 110 16.10 -2.80 -29.88
C HIS A 110 14.91 -2.15 -30.62
N SER A 111 14.34 -1.09 -30.06
CA SER A 111 13.21 -0.35 -30.65
C SER A 111 13.59 0.38 -31.94
N ALA A 112 14.87 0.75 -32.09
CA ALA A 112 15.38 1.47 -33.26
C ALA A 112 15.49 0.58 -34.51
N ASP A 113 15.51 -0.75 -34.34
CA ASP A 113 15.59 -1.73 -35.44
C ASP A 113 14.21 -2.12 -36.01
N PHE A 114 13.10 -1.63 -35.43
CA PHE A 114 11.78 -1.83 -36.01
C PHE A 114 11.56 -0.92 -37.22
N GLY A 115 11.54 -1.52 -38.40
CA GLY A 115 11.07 -0.91 -39.63
C GLY A 115 9.57 -0.66 -39.59
N SER A 116 9.11 0.32 -40.39
CA SER A 116 7.72 0.72 -40.60
C SER A 116 6.69 -0.38 -40.29
N ALA A 117 5.72 -0.09 -39.42
CA ALA A 117 4.66 -1.00 -38.92
C ALA A 117 3.72 -1.61 -39.99
N MET A 118 4.07 -1.50 -41.27
CA MET A 118 3.36 -2.02 -42.41
C MET A 118 4.40 -2.60 -43.40
N PRO A 119 4.82 -3.86 -43.24
CA PRO A 119 5.83 -4.48 -44.09
C PRO A 119 5.34 -4.52 -45.54
N LYS A 120 6.15 -4.05 -46.48
CA LYS A 120 5.79 -3.98 -47.91
C LYS A 120 6.19 -5.24 -48.65
N THR A 121 7.07 -6.06 -48.06
CA THR A 121 7.56 -7.31 -48.63
C THR A 121 7.54 -8.45 -47.62
N GLU A 122 7.45 -9.69 -48.11
CA GLU A 122 7.39 -10.90 -47.27
C GLU A 122 8.67 -11.16 -46.46
N LYS A 123 9.81 -10.61 -46.92
CA LYS A 123 11.08 -10.65 -46.17
C LYS A 123 11.10 -9.67 -45.01
N GLU A 124 10.52 -8.47 -45.17
CA GLU A 124 10.32 -7.51 -44.07
C GLU A 124 9.37 -8.11 -43.04
N LEU A 125 8.24 -8.67 -43.47
CA LEU A 125 7.28 -9.34 -42.57
C LEU A 125 7.94 -10.41 -41.69
N LYS A 126 8.79 -11.28 -42.26
CA LYS A 126 9.49 -12.32 -41.49
C LYS A 126 10.52 -11.75 -40.52
N THR A 127 11.13 -10.62 -40.86
CA THR A 127 12.12 -9.96 -40.00
C THR A 127 11.40 -9.24 -38.84
N ASP A 128 10.30 -8.57 -39.14
CA ASP A 128 9.48 -7.86 -38.14
C ASP A 128 8.81 -8.84 -37.17
N ILE A 129 8.29 -9.98 -37.66
CA ILE A 129 7.74 -11.04 -36.80
C ILE A 129 8.81 -11.60 -35.87
N LYS A 130 10.01 -11.85 -36.40
CA LYS A 130 11.11 -12.38 -35.60
C LYS A 130 11.56 -11.38 -34.52
N ASN A 131 11.65 -10.09 -34.86
CA ASN A 131 11.99 -9.04 -33.89
C ASN A 131 10.89 -8.88 -32.83
N LEU A 132 9.62 -9.07 -33.20
CA LEU A 132 8.50 -9.08 -32.25
C LEU A 132 8.53 -10.29 -31.31
N GLU A 133 8.83 -11.48 -31.83
CA GLU A 133 9.00 -12.69 -31.03
C GLU A 133 10.15 -12.55 -30.03
N GLU A 134 11.31 -12.03 -30.46
CA GLU A 134 12.46 -11.76 -29.59
C GLU A 134 12.14 -10.68 -28.53
N SER A 135 11.38 -9.64 -28.90
CA SER A 135 10.89 -8.64 -27.93
C SER A 135 9.92 -9.20 -26.90
N ILE A 136 9.03 -10.10 -27.32
CA ILE A 136 8.08 -10.76 -26.42
C ILE A 136 8.84 -11.67 -25.46
N GLU A 137 9.84 -12.42 -25.93
CA GLU A 137 10.66 -13.29 -25.09
C GLU A 137 11.46 -12.48 -24.03
N ILE A 138 11.99 -11.32 -24.40
CA ILE A 138 12.66 -10.41 -23.46
C ILE A 138 11.65 -9.85 -22.43
N LEU A 139 10.45 -9.45 -22.86
CA LEU A 139 9.44 -8.95 -21.94
C LEU A 139 8.88 -10.04 -21.02
N GLU A 140 8.68 -11.26 -21.52
CA GLU A 140 8.22 -12.41 -20.74
C GLU A 140 9.27 -12.84 -19.72
N SER A 141 10.56 -12.85 -20.08
CA SER A 141 11.64 -13.15 -19.12
C SER A 141 11.76 -12.08 -18.01
N LEU A 142 11.49 -10.81 -18.32
CA LEU A 142 11.42 -9.73 -17.33
C LEU A 142 10.16 -9.84 -16.43
N ASP A 143 9.06 -10.38 -16.94
CA ASP A 143 7.82 -10.60 -16.17
C ASP A 143 7.92 -11.88 -15.30
N GLU A 144 8.59 -12.93 -15.78
CA GLU A 144 8.84 -14.16 -15.01
C GLU A 144 9.66 -13.91 -13.74
N GLU A 145 10.64 -12.99 -13.77
CA GLU A 145 11.39 -12.56 -12.59
C GLU A 145 10.50 -11.78 -11.58
N ALA A 146 9.43 -11.13 -12.04
CA ALA A 146 8.47 -10.42 -11.17
C ALA A 146 7.44 -11.35 -10.51
N TYR A 147 7.14 -12.51 -11.10
CA TYR A 147 6.18 -13.50 -10.58
C TYR A 147 6.81 -14.61 -9.72
N LEU A 148 8.12 -14.82 -9.80
CA LEU A 148 8.83 -15.62 -8.82
C LEU A 148 9.00 -14.79 -7.54
N SER A 149 7.91 -14.68 -6.76
CA SER A 149 8.03 -14.32 -5.36
C SER A 149 9.08 -15.25 -4.76
N GLU A 150 10.23 -14.69 -4.35
CA GLU A 150 11.21 -15.46 -3.59
C GLU A 150 10.45 -16.24 -2.52
N PRO A 151 10.64 -17.57 -2.41
CA PRO A 151 9.96 -18.35 -1.38
C PRO A 151 10.26 -17.65 -0.06
N LYS A 152 9.21 -17.10 0.57
CA LYS A 152 9.35 -16.34 1.82
C LYS A 152 10.28 -17.14 2.72
N LYS A 153 11.44 -16.57 3.06
CA LYS A 153 12.37 -17.18 4.03
C LYS A 153 11.53 -17.66 5.20
N ALA A 154 11.63 -18.95 5.51
CA ALA A 154 10.80 -19.62 6.51
C ALA A 154 10.84 -18.82 7.82
N ASP A 155 9.81 -18.01 8.01
CA ASP A 155 9.67 -17.17 9.18
C ASP A 155 9.09 -18.08 10.26
N VAL A 156 9.80 -18.22 11.38
CA VAL A 156 9.42 -19.11 12.50
C VAL A 156 7.97 -18.84 12.95
N GLY A 157 7.50 -17.59 12.81
CA GLY A 157 6.11 -17.21 13.08
C GLY A 157 5.08 -17.82 12.13
N THR A 158 5.43 -18.09 10.87
CA THR A 158 4.53 -18.70 9.88
C THR A 158 4.29 -20.18 10.19
N GLY A 159 5.34 -20.90 10.60
CA GLY A 159 5.23 -22.29 11.04
C GLY A 159 4.32 -22.45 12.26
N MET A 160 4.51 -21.61 13.29
CA MET A 160 3.63 -21.61 14.48
C MET A 160 2.19 -21.24 14.15
N PHE A 161 1.99 -20.32 13.19
CA PHE A 161 0.66 -19.97 12.71
C PHE A 161 -0.01 -21.16 12.03
N TYR A 162 0.67 -21.82 11.08
CA TYR A 162 0.13 -22.99 10.38
C TYR A 162 -0.14 -24.14 11.35
N GLU A 163 0.75 -24.44 12.29
CA GLU A 163 0.50 -25.48 13.29
C GLU A 163 -0.74 -25.18 14.16
N LYS A 164 -0.89 -23.93 14.61
CA LYS A 164 -2.06 -23.51 15.39
C LYS A 164 -3.35 -23.62 14.60
N VAL A 165 -3.31 -23.27 13.32
CA VAL A 165 -4.47 -23.36 12.42
C VAL A 165 -4.78 -24.81 12.08
N THR A 166 -3.78 -25.66 11.85
CA THR A 166 -3.93 -27.10 11.63
C THR A 166 -4.72 -27.76 12.78
N ARG A 167 -4.36 -27.48 14.04
CA ARG A 167 -5.09 -28.01 15.20
C ARG A 167 -6.55 -27.55 15.25
N LYS A 168 -6.82 -26.32 14.80
CA LYS A 168 -8.19 -25.79 14.70
C LYS A 168 -8.97 -26.38 13.53
N LEU A 169 -8.32 -26.61 12.39
CA LEU A 169 -8.95 -27.31 11.28
C LEU A 169 -9.28 -28.74 11.67
N GLN A 170 -8.41 -29.41 12.41
CA GLN A 170 -8.70 -30.72 12.97
C GLN A 170 -9.91 -30.69 13.91
N SER A 171 -9.99 -29.73 14.84
CA SER A 171 -11.17 -29.62 15.70
C SER A 171 -12.44 -29.33 14.89
N ILE A 172 -12.37 -28.54 13.82
CA ILE A 172 -13.51 -28.31 12.92
C ILE A 172 -13.93 -29.60 12.20
N ILE A 173 -12.97 -30.39 11.73
CA ILE A 173 -13.22 -31.67 11.06
C ILE A 173 -13.94 -32.63 12.02
N GLU A 174 -13.51 -32.68 13.28
CA GLU A 174 -14.13 -33.51 14.33
C GLU A 174 -15.52 -32.98 14.74
N GLU A 175 -15.66 -31.68 14.99
CA GLU A 175 -16.92 -31.04 15.42
C GLU A 175 -18.03 -31.14 14.36
N GLN A 176 -17.67 -31.01 13.08
CA GLN A 176 -18.61 -31.08 11.96
C GLN A 176 -18.71 -32.50 11.37
N GLN A 177 -18.10 -33.50 12.02
CA GLN A 177 -18.10 -34.91 11.60
C GLN A 177 -17.66 -35.10 10.13
N LEU A 178 -16.75 -34.25 9.64
CA LEU A 178 -16.32 -34.29 8.24
C LEU A 178 -15.50 -35.55 7.91
N SER A 179 -14.92 -36.19 8.92
CA SER A 179 -14.20 -37.47 8.81
C SER A 179 -15.11 -38.67 8.56
N GLU A 180 -16.44 -38.53 8.73
CA GLU A 180 -17.39 -39.59 8.36
C GLU A 180 -17.49 -39.75 6.84
N PHE A 181 -17.15 -38.70 6.09
CA PHE A 181 -17.08 -38.75 4.63
C PHE A 181 -15.68 -39.22 4.19
N LYS A 182 -15.64 -40.14 3.21
CA LYS A 182 -14.38 -40.61 2.62
C LYS A 182 -13.62 -39.49 1.90
N ILE A 183 -14.36 -38.61 1.24
CA ILE A 183 -13.86 -37.46 0.50
C ILE A 183 -14.69 -36.21 0.80
N ILE A 184 -14.04 -35.05 0.85
CA ILE A 184 -14.73 -33.75 0.89
C ILE A 184 -14.06 -32.75 -0.05
N PRO A 185 -14.82 -31.82 -0.66
CA PRO A 185 -14.24 -30.70 -1.37
C PRO A 185 -13.63 -29.70 -0.39
N ILE A 186 -12.50 -29.09 -0.77
CA ILE A 186 -11.80 -28.10 0.06
C ILE A 186 -12.70 -26.91 0.43
N GLN A 187 -13.66 -26.56 -0.43
CA GLN A 187 -14.62 -25.47 -0.24
C GLN A 187 -15.50 -25.70 1.00
N ARG A 188 -15.88 -26.95 1.27
CA ARG A 188 -16.67 -27.30 2.45
C ARG A 188 -15.87 -27.02 3.73
N LEU A 189 -14.60 -27.41 3.78
CA LEU A 189 -13.73 -27.10 4.91
C LEU A 189 -13.48 -25.59 5.04
N LYS A 190 -13.24 -24.90 3.91
CA LYS A 190 -13.04 -23.44 3.87
C LYS A 190 -14.23 -22.69 4.44
N TYR A 191 -15.46 -23.11 4.13
CA TYR A 191 -16.67 -22.51 4.67
C TYR A 191 -16.68 -22.49 6.20
N TYR A 192 -16.52 -23.66 6.84
CA TYR A 192 -16.51 -23.75 8.30
C TYR A 192 -15.28 -23.07 8.93
N ALA A 193 -14.12 -23.17 8.28
CA ALA A 193 -12.90 -22.57 8.77
C ALA A 193 -12.88 -21.04 8.70
N LEU A 194 -13.45 -20.44 7.66
CA LEU A 194 -13.54 -18.98 7.53
C LEU A 194 -14.51 -18.37 8.54
N ASP A 195 -15.57 -19.10 8.94
CA ASP A 195 -16.48 -18.66 9.99
C ASP A 195 -15.80 -18.67 11.37
N GLN A 196 -15.07 -19.74 11.68
CA GLN A 196 -14.46 -19.92 13.01
C GLN A 196 -13.07 -19.27 13.18
N ILE A 197 -12.32 -19.06 12.08
CA ILE A 197 -10.92 -18.59 12.11
C ILE A 197 -10.79 -17.22 11.42
N LYS A 198 -10.90 -16.13 12.20
CA LYS A 198 -10.90 -14.74 11.69
C LYS A 198 -9.67 -14.29 10.89
N TYR A 199 -8.53 -14.98 11.00
CA TYR A 199 -7.24 -14.53 10.44
C TYR A 199 -6.71 -15.42 9.32
N ILE A 200 -7.43 -16.46 8.93
CA ILE A 200 -7.01 -17.35 7.85
C ILE A 200 -7.36 -16.72 6.49
N THR A 201 -6.44 -16.79 5.53
CA THR A 201 -6.70 -16.37 4.15
C THR A 201 -6.86 -17.59 3.25
N ASP A 202 -7.54 -17.40 2.11
CA ASP A 202 -7.76 -18.49 1.15
C ASP A 202 -6.44 -19.13 0.67
N LYS A 203 -5.38 -18.31 0.58
CA LYS A 203 -4.03 -18.72 0.19
C LYS A 203 -3.34 -19.62 1.23
N ASP A 204 -3.76 -19.56 2.49
CA ASP A 204 -3.14 -20.33 3.57
C ASP A 204 -3.63 -21.78 3.60
N PHE A 205 -4.82 -22.07 3.05
CA PHE A 205 -5.41 -23.41 3.13
C PHE A 205 -4.58 -24.49 2.43
N LEU A 206 -4.05 -24.24 1.23
CA LEU A 206 -3.26 -25.26 0.51
C LEU A 206 -1.96 -25.61 1.24
N PRO A 207 -1.12 -24.65 1.68
CA PRO A 207 0.04 -24.94 2.52
C PRO A 207 -0.31 -25.70 3.81
N ILE A 208 -1.39 -25.30 4.49
CA ILE A 208 -1.81 -25.94 5.74
C ILE A 208 -2.27 -27.38 5.48
N LEU A 209 -3.03 -27.63 4.42
CA LEU A 209 -3.48 -28.97 4.07
C LEU A 209 -2.31 -29.86 3.62
N LYS A 210 -1.31 -29.32 2.91
CA LYS A 210 -0.08 -30.06 2.62
C LYS A 210 0.65 -30.46 3.92
N LEU A 211 0.72 -29.56 4.90
CA LEU A 211 1.27 -29.87 6.22
C LEU A 211 0.43 -30.92 6.96
N MET A 212 -0.91 -30.88 6.84
CA MET A 212 -1.79 -31.91 7.38
C MET A 212 -1.56 -33.28 6.73
N LYS A 213 -1.26 -33.32 5.43
CA LYS A 213 -0.88 -34.55 4.72
C LYS A 213 0.47 -35.08 5.23
N GLU A 214 1.46 -34.20 5.35
CA GLU A 214 2.80 -34.55 5.87
C GLU A 214 2.76 -35.04 7.33
N THR A 215 1.80 -34.55 8.12
CA THR A 215 1.58 -34.95 9.52
C THR A 215 0.57 -36.08 9.68
N GLU A 216 0.11 -36.70 8.58
CA GLU A 216 -0.85 -37.80 8.53
C GLU A 216 -2.22 -37.49 9.17
N LEU A 217 -2.58 -36.21 9.34
CA LEU A 217 -3.91 -35.78 9.80
C LEU A 217 -4.96 -35.90 8.70
N ILE A 218 -4.52 -35.79 7.45
CA ILE A 218 -5.29 -36.18 6.25
C ILE A 218 -4.45 -37.19 5.47
N ARG A 219 -5.11 -38.11 4.76
CA ARG A 219 -4.38 -39.14 4.00
C ARG A 219 -3.85 -38.59 2.69
N ASP A 220 -4.72 -37.91 1.95
CA ASP A 220 -4.32 -37.31 0.68
C ASP A 220 -5.08 -36.01 0.36
N LEU A 221 -4.47 -35.23 -0.52
CA LEU A 221 -5.03 -34.02 -1.11
C LEU A 221 -4.92 -34.16 -2.62
N VAL A 222 -6.04 -34.44 -3.28
CA VAL A 222 -6.10 -34.67 -4.72
C VAL A 222 -6.51 -33.39 -5.43
N GLU A 223 -5.69 -32.94 -6.38
CA GLU A 223 -6.06 -31.89 -7.32
C GLU A 223 -6.87 -32.51 -8.47
N ILE A 224 -8.15 -32.10 -8.57
CA ILE A 224 -9.02 -32.46 -9.70
C ILE A 224 -8.80 -31.44 -10.82
N ASN A 225 -8.91 -30.17 -10.48
CA ASN A 225 -8.68 -29.04 -11.37
C ASN A 225 -8.08 -27.86 -10.57
N PRO A 226 -7.55 -26.81 -11.22
CA PRO A 226 -6.91 -25.70 -10.53
C PRO A 226 -7.79 -24.97 -9.49
N LYS A 227 -9.12 -25.13 -9.58
CA LYS A 227 -10.11 -24.51 -8.68
C LYS A 227 -10.67 -25.48 -7.63
N LEU A 228 -10.56 -26.79 -7.83
CA LEU A 228 -11.20 -27.84 -7.03
C LEU A 228 -10.17 -28.86 -6.56
N HIS A 229 -10.00 -28.91 -5.24
CA HIS A 229 -9.18 -29.88 -4.55
C HIS A 229 -10.07 -30.70 -3.62
N ILE A 230 -9.82 -32.01 -3.55
CA ILE A 230 -10.49 -32.93 -2.64
C ILE A 230 -9.53 -33.33 -1.52
N ILE A 231 -10.07 -33.36 -0.31
CA ILE A 231 -9.42 -33.92 0.87
C ILE A 231 -9.91 -35.36 1.02
N VAL A 232 -8.98 -36.30 1.15
CA VAL A 232 -9.25 -37.73 1.36
C VAL A 232 -8.96 -38.08 2.82
N PHE A 233 -9.96 -38.64 3.51
CA PHE A 233 -9.84 -39.10 4.89
C PHE A 233 -9.75 -40.62 5.01
N ALA A 234 -10.26 -41.38 4.04
CA ALA A 234 -10.21 -42.84 4.06
C ALA A 234 -8.76 -43.35 4.05
N ASP A 235 -8.52 -44.48 4.72
CA ASP A 235 -7.19 -45.13 4.77
C ASP A 235 -6.68 -45.59 3.40
N ASP A 236 -7.58 -45.71 2.41
CA ASP A 236 -7.25 -46.06 1.04
C ASP A 236 -6.68 -44.86 0.27
N GLN A 237 -5.53 -45.07 -0.39
CA GLN A 237 -5.02 -44.10 -1.37
C GLN A 237 -5.86 -44.18 -2.64
N TYR A 238 -6.65 -43.14 -2.92
CA TYR A 238 -7.38 -43.01 -4.17
C TYR A 238 -6.51 -42.35 -5.25
N GLU A 239 -6.00 -43.16 -6.16
CA GLU A 239 -5.52 -42.64 -7.44
C GLU A 239 -6.72 -42.48 -8.38
N PHE A 240 -7.03 -41.22 -8.72
CA PHE A 240 -8.08 -40.89 -9.66
C PHE A 240 -7.53 -40.78 -11.07
N SER A 241 -8.13 -41.51 -12.01
CA SER A 241 -7.84 -41.37 -13.43
C SER A 241 -8.32 -40.00 -13.95
N ASN A 242 -7.75 -39.52 -15.06
CA ASN A 242 -8.22 -38.26 -15.67
C ASN A 242 -9.72 -38.28 -15.99
N PRO A 243 -10.31 -39.37 -16.54
CA PRO A 243 -11.75 -39.50 -16.70
C PRO A 243 -12.52 -39.35 -15.39
N GLU A 244 -12.10 -40.02 -14.30
CA GLU A 244 -12.75 -39.90 -13.00
C GLU A 244 -12.73 -38.44 -12.50
N LYS A 245 -11.61 -37.74 -12.66
CA LYS A 245 -11.49 -36.32 -12.30
C LYS A 245 -12.47 -35.43 -13.08
N VAL A 246 -12.71 -35.75 -14.35
CA VAL A 246 -13.70 -35.04 -15.18
C VAL A 246 -15.11 -35.24 -14.61
N ILE A 247 -15.49 -36.47 -14.24
CA ILE A 247 -16.79 -36.76 -13.60
C ILE A 247 -16.92 -35.99 -12.28
N LEU A 248 -15.89 -36.05 -11.42
CA LEU A 248 -15.89 -35.33 -10.13
C LEU A 248 -16.02 -33.81 -10.33
N THR A 249 -15.41 -33.25 -11.37
CA THR A 249 -15.55 -31.83 -11.70
C THR A 249 -16.99 -31.49 -12.04
N PHE A 250 -17.60 -32.22 -12.98
CA PHE A 250 -18.97 -31.92 -13.39
C PHE A 250 -19.99 -32.18 -12.30
N ALA A 251 -19.78 -33.20 -11.47
CA ALA A 251 -20.62 -33.45 -10.32
C ALA A 251 -20.52 -32.33 -9.27
N TYR A 252 -19.38 -31.64 -9.17
CA TYR A 252 -19.24 -30.46 -8.29
C TYR A 252 -19.84 -29.18 -8.89
N GLU A 253 -19.84 -29.03 -10.22
CA GLU A 253 -20.32 -27.80 -10.88
C GLU A 253 -21.82 -27.84 -11.21
N LYS A 254 -22.36 -28.99 -11.62
CA LYS A 254 -23.80 -29.14 -11.92
C LYS A 254 -24.61 -29.41 -10.66
N GLU A 255 -25.85 -28.92 -10.66
CA GLU A 255 -26.80 -29.14 -9.56
C GLU A 255 -27.17 -30.62 -9.45
N ASN A 256 -27.54 -31.23 -10.58
CA ASN A 256 -27.82 -32.65 -10.75
C ASN A 256 -27.05 -33.14 -11.98
N LEU A 257 -26.19 -34.13 -11.83
CA LEU A 257 -25.48 -34.76 -12.93
C LEU A 257 -26.18 -36.07 -13.28
N SER A 258 -26.94 -36.11 -14.37
CA SER A 258 -27.45 -37.37 -14.91
C SER A 258 -26.42 -38.04 -15.81
N LEU A 259 -26.64 -39.32 -16.13
CA LEU A 259 -25.81 -40.01 -17.12
C LEU A 259 -25.94 -39.38 -18.51
N GLU A 260 -27.15 -38.95 -18.88
CA GLU A 260 -27.42 -38.28 -20.17
C GLU A 260 -26.65 -36.95 -20.26
N ASP A 261 -26.68 -36.15 -19.19
CA ASP A 261 -25.89 -34.91 -19.08
C ASP A 261 -24.39 -35.18 -19.27
N LEU A 262 -23.89 -36.27 -18.67
CA LEU A 262 -22.48 -36.62 -18.77
C LEU A 262 -22.09 -36.96 -20.20
N LEU A 263 -22.91 -37.73 -20.91
CA LEU A 263 -22.69 -38.10 -22.31
C LEU A 263 -22.76 -36.89 -23.23
N GLU A 264 -23.69 -35.97 -23.00
CA GLU A 264 -23.82 -34.74 -23.80
C GLU A 264 -22.61 -33.82 -23.62
N ILE A 265 -22.13 -33.63 -22.39
CA ILE A 265 -21.01 -32.72 -22.11
C ILE A 265 -19.67 -33.30 -22.55
N THR A 266 -19.45 -34.59 -22.31
CA THR A 266 -18.15 -35.23 -22.55
C THR A 266 -18.01 -35.84 -23.94
N GLU A 267 -19.13 -35.97 -24.67
CA GLU A 267 -19.22 -36.69 -25.95
C GLU A 267 -18.69 -38.14 -25.85
N TRP A 268 -18.71 -38.74 -24.67
CA TRP A 268 -18.23 -40.09 -24.44
C TRP A 268 -19.22 -41.16 -24.92
N ASP A 269 -18.68 -42.31 -25.30
CA ASP A 269 -19.48 -43.50 -25.53
C ASP A 269 -20.10 -43.98 -24.20
N PHE A 270 -21.37 -44.41 -24.25
CA PHE A 270 -22.11 -44.92 -23.09
C PHE A 270 -21.35 -46.03 -22.34
N THR A 271 -20.72 -46.94 -23.08
CA THR A 271 -19.95 -48.05 -22.50
C THR A 271 -18.74 -47.56 -21.73
N TYR A 272 -18.05 -46.55 -22.26
CA TYR A 272 -16.88 -45.95 -21.63
C TYR A 272 -17.27 -45.15 -20.38
N ALA A 273 -18.29 -44.28 -20.49
CA ALA A 273 -18.80 -43.51 -19.35
C ALA A 273 -19.29 -44.42 -18.21
N SER A 274 -20.00 -45.49 -18.55
CA SER A 274 -20.47 -46.48 -17.57
C SER A 274 -19.32 -47.23 -16.90
N GLN A 275 -18.24 -47.54 -17.64
CA GLN A 275 -17.05 -48.17 -17.06
C GLN A 275 -16.39 -47.25 -16.03
N VAL A 276 -16.18 -45.98 -16.36
CA VAL A 276 -15.56 -45.00 -15.44
C VAL A 276 -16.44 -44.77 -14.21
N LEU A 277 -17.78 -44.73 -14.38
CA LEU A 277 -18.70 -44.63 -13.25
C LEU A 277 -18.69 -45.88 -12.37
N ASN A 278 -18.61 -47.07 -12.95
CA ASN A 278 -18.48 -48.31 -12.20
C ASN A 278 -17.16 -48.37 -11.41
N GLU A 279 -16.08 -47.77 -11.91
CA GLU A 279 -14.84 -47.59 -11.15
C GLU A 279 -15.06 -46.69 -9.92
N LEU A 280 -15.78 -45.57 -10.05
CA LEU A 280 -16.15 -44.71 -8.92
C LEU A 280 -17.11 -45.38 -7.92
N PHE A 281 -18.06 -46.20 -8.41
CA PHE A 281 -18.96 -46.98 -7.55
C PHE A 281 -18.22 -48.09 -6.81
N SER A 282 -17.24 -48.74 -7.46
CA SER A 282 -16.41 -49.77 -6.82
C SER A 282 -15.53 -49.21 -5.70
N LYS A 283 -15.19 -47.92 -5.78
CA LYS A 283 -14.50 -47.17 -4.72
C LYS A 283 -15.45 -46.67 -3.62
N GLU A 284 -16.76 -46.93 -3.76
CA GLU A 284 -17.82 -46.45 -2.85
C GLU A 284 -17.76 -44.92 -2.64
N LEU A 285 -17.47 -44.16 -3.69
CA LEU A 285 -17.39 -42.69 -3.65
C LEU A 285 -18.62 -42.00 -4.24
N ALA A 286 -19.38 -42.72 -5.07
CA ALA A 286 -20.56 -42.23 -5.72
C ALA A 286 -21.74 -43.22 -5.57
N VAL A 287 -22.95 -42.70 -5.62
CA VAL A 287 -24.20 -43.46 -5.61
C VAL A 287 -25.14 -42.85 -6.64
N ILE A 288 -25.84 -43.68 -7.41
CA ILE A 288 -26.93 -43.22 -8.26
C ILE A 288 -28.22 -43.19 -7.44
N THR A 289 -28.79 -42.01 -7.26
CA THR A 289 -30.11 -41.83 -6.63
C THR A 289 -31.02 -41.14 -7.64
N ASP A 290 -32.15 -41.75 -7.99
CA ASP A 290 -33.13 -41.18 -8.94
C ASP A 290 -32.51 -40.70 -10.26
N ASP A 291 -31.61 -41.49 -10.84
CA ASP A 291 -30.88 -41.21 -12.08
C ASP A 291 -29.86 -40.05 -12.00
N ILE A 292 -29.57 -39.57 -10.79
CA ILE A 292 -28.58 -38.53 -10.49
C ILE A 292 -27.35 -39.17 -9.84
N ILE A 293 -26.17 -38.85 -10.37
CA ILE A 293 -24.88 -39.25 -9.82
C ILE A 293 -24.59 -38.33 -8.62
N VAL A 294 -24.70 -38.88 -7.42
CA VAL A 294 -24.40 -38.18 -6.16
C VAL A 294 -23.06 -38.66 -5.64
N ILE A 295 -22.15 -37.72 -5.38
CA ILE A 295 -20.86 -38.01 -4.73
C ILE A 295 -21.00 -37.76 -3.25
N GLU A 296 -20.66 -38.76 -2.44
CA GLU A 296 -20.67 -38.62 -0.99
C GLU A 296 -19.68 -37.54 -0.54
N GLY A 297 -20.14 -36.59 0.26
CA GLY A 297 -19.31 -35.51 0.83
C GLY A 297 -19.33 -34.18 0.07
N PHE A 298 -19.85 -34.14 -1.16
CA PHE A 298 -19.94 -32.90 -1.98
C PHE A 298 -21.06 -31.95 -1.55
N GLY A 299 -22.00 -32.42 -0.72
CA GLY A 299 -23.15 -31.63 -0.26
C GLY A 299 -24.18 -31.35 -1.36
N SER A 300 -25.32 -30.80 -0.97
CA SER A 300 -26.38 -30.39 -1.90
C SER A 300 -25.98 -29.18 -2.75
N SER A 301 -26.71 -28.90 -3.84
CA SER A 301 -26.47 -27.69 -4.66
C SER A 301 -26.59 -26.40 -3.83
N GLU A 302 -27.59 -26.33 -2.96
CA GLU A 302 -27.82 -25.17 -2.09
C GLU A 302 -26.66 -24.93 -1.11
N GLU A 303 -26.14 -26.00 -0.51
CA GLU A 303 -24.98 -25.92 0.38
C GLU A 303 -23.73 -25.45 -0.37
N ARG A 304 -23.46 -26.00 -1.56
CA ARG A 304 -22.33 -25.56 -2.41
C ARG A 304 -22.41 -24.09 -2.77
N SER A 305 -23.59 -23.59 -3.10
CA SER A 305 -23.84 -22.16 -3.36
C SER A 305 -23.56 -21.30 -2.12
N ASN A 306 -24.03 -21.73 -0.95
CA ASN A 306 -23.77 -21.05 0.32
C ASN A 306 -22.28 -21.03 0.69
N TRP A 307 -21.55 -22.12 0.44
CA TRP A 307 -20.11 -22.17 0.68
C TRP A 307 -19.37 -21.17 -0.21
N ASN A 308 -19.67 -21.18 -1.51
CA ASN A 308 -19.01 -20.32 -2.48
C ASN A 308 -19.28 -18.83 -2.23
N THR A 309 -20.49 -18.46 -1.81
CA THR A 309 -20.84 -17.05 -1.51
C THR A 309 -20.10 -16.53 -0.27
N VAL A 310 -20.00 -17.33 0.80
CA VAL A 310 -19.24 -16.94 2.01
C VAL A 310 -17.75 -16.82 1.71
N ILE A 311 -17.18 -17.75 0.95
CA ILE A 311 -15.78 -17.70 0.51
C ILE A 311 -15.54 -16.44 -0.34
N ALA A 312 -16.42 -16.14 -1.30
CA ALA A 312 -16.31 -14.96 -2.15
C ALA A 312 -16.35 -13.65 -1.35
N HIS A 313 -17.30 -13.52 -0.42
CA HIS A 313 -17.43 -12.35 0.44
C HIS A 313 -16.20 -12.16 1.35
N SER A 314 -15.66 -13.26 1.93
CA SER A 314 -14.42 -13.21 2.72
C SER A 314 -13.23 -12.73 1.87
N ASN A 315 -13.10 -13.23 0.65
CA ASN A 315 -12.04 -12.83 -0.28
C ASN A 315 -12.15 -11.34 -0.66
N GLU A 316 -13.36 -10.83 -0.88
CA GLU A 316 -13.59 -9.41 -1.17
C GLU A 316 -13.18 -8.52 0.00
N GLN A 317 -13.57 -8.88 1.23
CA GLN A 317 -13.17 -8.15 2.43
C GLN A 317 -11.64 -8.11 2.63
N GLN A 318 -10.95 -9.21 2.29
CA GLN A 318 -9.49 -9.27 2.37
C GLN A 318 -8.82 -8.36 1.34
N LYS A 319 -9.35 -8.30 0.11
CA LYS A 319 -8.86 -7.36 -0.92
C LYS A 319 -8.98 -5.91 -0.46
N ILE A 320 -10.14 -5.53 0.09
CA ILE A 320 -10.38 -4.18 0.61
C ILE A 320 -9.36 -3.83 1.71
N LYS A 321 -9.15 -4.73 2.70
CA LYS A 321 -8.16 -4.52 3.77
C LYS A 321 -6.74 -4.36 3.24
N LEU A 322 -6.37 -5.14 2.23
CA LEU A 322 -5.04 -5.09 1.62
C LEU A 322 -4.82 -3.79 0.83
N GLU A 323 -5.83 -3.32 0.11
CA GLU A 323 -5.80 -2.02 -0.55
C GLU A 323 -5.72 -0.86 0.44
N GLU A 324 -6.47 -0.90 1.53
CA GLU A 324 -6.36 0.10 2.60
C GLU A 324 -4.97 0.12 3.23
N LYS A 325 -4.38 -1.06 3.46
CA LYS A 325 -3.01 -1.16 3.99
C LYS A 325 -2.00 -0.55 3.02
N LYS A 326 -2.09 -0.88 1.72
CA LYS A 326 -1.24 -0.28 0.68
C LYS A 326 -1.41 1.24 0.62
N LYS A 327 -2.64 1.76 0.73
CA LYS A 327 -2.91 3.21 0.80
C LYS A 327 -2.26 3.85 2.02
N LYS A 328 -2.33 3.21 3.19
CA LYS A 328 -1.67 3.69 4.42
C LYS A 328 -0.15 3.69 4.30
N GLU A 329 0.43 2.60 3.80
CA GLU A 329 1.88 2.52 3.57
C GLU A 329 2.36 3.57 2.57
N HIS A 330 1.60 3.81 1.50
CA HIS A 330 1.89 4.87 0.53
C HIS A 330 1.83 6.27 1.16
N LYS A 331 0.80 6.57 1.98
CA LYS A 331 0.71 7.83 2.74
C LYS A 331 1.89 8.00 3.69
N VAL A 332 2.31 6.94 4.39
CA VAL A 332 3.49 6.99 5.28
C VAL A 332 4.76 7.25 4.48
N LYS A 333 4.94 6.61 3.32
CA LYS A 333 6.09 6.86 2.44
C LYS A 333 6.12 8.31 1.94
N LEU A 334 4.98 8.85 1.49
CA LEU A 334 4.87 10.25 1.06
C LEU A 334 5.20 11.22 2.20
N HIS A 335 4.63 11.00 3.39
CA HIS A 335 4.92 11.85 4.55
C HIS A 335 6.39 11.79 5.00
N LEU A 336 7.03 10.62 4.85
CA LEU A 336 8.46 10.46 5.14
C LEU A 336 9.32 11.18 4.09
N GLN A 337 8.93 11.13 2.81
CA GLN A 337 9.59 11.89 1.74
C GLN A 337 9.43 13.41 1.92
N GLU A 338 8.27 13.89 2.33
CA GLU A 338 8.03 15.30 2.67
C GLU A 338 8.95 15.75 3.81
N LYS A 339 9.01 14.99 4.91
CA LYS A 339 9.93 15.29 6.02
C LYS A 339 11.39 15.30 5.60
N LEU A 340 11.80 14.42 4.69
CA LEU A 340 13.16 14.43 4.16
C LEU A 340 13.44 15.66 3.29
N LYS A 341 12.46 16.17 2.55
CA LYS A 341 12.57 17.42 1.78
C LYS A 341 12.65 18.64 2.70
N GLU A 342 11.78 18.73 3.70
CA GLU A 342 11.82 19.78 4.72
C GLU A 342 13.17 19.80 5.48
N THR A 343 13.69 18.61 5.84
CA THR A 343 14.99 18.52 6.52
C THR A 343 16.15 18.94 5.60
N LYS A 344 16.06 18.71 4.29
CA LYS A 344 17.06 19.19 3.31
C LYS A 344 16.98 20.71 3.12
N GLU A 345 15.78 21.29 3.06
CA GLU A 345 15.60 22.74 2.92
C GLU A 345 16.06 23.52 4.16
N VAL A 346 15.93 22.94 5.37
CA VAL A 346 16.44 23.54 6.62
C VAL A 346 17.98 23.50 6.69
N ILE A 347 18.64 22.54 6.04
CA ILE A 347 20.11 22.48 5.99
C ILE A 347 20.69 23.46 4.95
N GLU A 348 19.91 23.86 3.93
CA GLU A 348 20.37 24.82 2.90
C GLU A 348 20.15 26.31 3.26
N LYS A 349 19.37 26.62 4.30
CA LYS A 349 19.25 27.98 4.86
C LYS A 349 19.79 28.01 6.30
N PRO A 350 21.11 28.19 6.48
CA PRO A 350 21.62 29.51 6.81
C PRO A 350 23.02 29.77 6.23
N LYS A 351 23.11 30.58 5.17
CA LYS A 351 24.40 31.18 4.73
C LYS A 351 24.29 32.62 4.23
N ARG A 352 23.15 33.28 4.46
CA ARG A 352 22.91 34.67 4.07
C ARG A 352 22.15 35.35 5.19
N GLU A 353 22.90 35.87 6.16
CA GLU A 353 22.54 36.94 7.10
C GLU A 353 23.60 36.94 8.21
N ALA A 354 24.83 37.30 7.83
CA ALA A 354 25.92 37.58 8.77
C ALA A 354 26.83 38.65 8.17
N LYS A 355 26.22 39.77 7.79
CA LYS A 355 26.86 41.06 7.53
C LYS A 355 25.75 42.09 7.69
N ASP A 356 25.56 42.53 8.92
CA ASP A 356 25.39 43.94 9.30
C ASP A 356 25.07 43.97 10.80
N TYR A 357 25.58 45.01 11.46
CA TYR A 357 25.52 45.32 12.90
C TYR A 357 26.63 44.76 13.82
N ILE A 358 27.78 45.43 13.71
CA ILE A 358 28.56 45.95 14.84
C ILE A 358 28.38 47.47 14.68
N ILE A 359 27.91 48.32 15.60
CA ILE A 359 28.45 48.72 16.91
C ILE A 359 27.35 49.59 17.56
N GLU A 360 26.97 49.33 18.81
CA GLU A 360 26.89 50.38 19.84
C GLU A 360 26.88 49.73 21.24
N SER A 361 27.75 50.27 22.08
CA SER A 361 28.26 49.75 23.35
C SER A 361 27.59 50.42 24.55
N GLU A 362 27.56 49.66 25.65
CA GLU A 362 27.59 50.09 27.06
C GLU A 362 26.49 51.03 27.59
N GLU A 363 25.63 50.52 28.46
CA GLU A 363 25.65 50.82 29.91
C GLU A 363 24.49 50.10 30.65
N GLU A 364 24.85 49.33 31.69
CA GLU A 364 24.21 49.13 33.00
C GLU A 364 24.32 47.68 33.49
N LEU A 365 25.39 47.47 34.27
CA LEU A 365 25.50 46.43 35.29
C LEU A 365 24.72 46.93 36.51
N GLU A 366 23.75 46.15 37.00
CA GLU A 366 23.64 45.91 38.45
C GLU A 366 22.67 44.75 38.81
N GLN A 367 23.17 43.94 39.74
CA GLN A 367 22.49 43.10 40.73
C GLN A 367 21.97 41.70 40.34
N GLU A 368 22.77 40.74 40.77
CA GLU A 368 22.44 39.33 41.02
C GLU A 368 21.40 39.18 42.14
N GLU A 369 20.34 38.39 41.87
CA GLU A 369 19.83 37.41 42.83
C GLU A 369 19.44 36.13 42.08
N PRO A 370 19.84 34.93 42.55
CA PRO A 370 19.50 33.68 41.86
C PRO A 370 18.02 33.32 42.06
N PRO A 371 17.22 33.08 41.00
CA PRO A 371 15.85 32.65 41.17
C PRO A 371 15.80 31.21 41.68
N GLN A 372 15.16 31.03 42.83
CA GLN A 372 14.87 29.74 43.45
C GLN A 372 14.13 28.81 42.47
N ILE A 373 14.74 27.66 42.17
CA ILE A 373 14.12 26.59 41.37
C ILE A 373 13.00 25.96 42.20
N LYS A 374 11.75 26.35 41.93
CA LYS A 374 10.57 25.56 42.30
C LYS A 374 10.40 24.44 41.29
N PHE A 375 10.61 23.20 41.72
CA PHE A 375 10.35 22.00 40.92
C PHE A 375 8.90 22.00 40.41
N LYS A 376 8.72 22.25 39.10
CA LYS A 376 7.44 22.05 38.40
C LYS A 376 7.36 20.60 37.89
N LYS A 377 6.13 20.09 37.97
CA LYS A 377 5.63 18.76 37.64
C LYS A 377 6.18 18.17 36.32
N LYS A 378 6.18 16.83 36.27
CA LYS A 378 6.50 15.93 35.13
C LYS A 378 6.16 16.53 33.75
N PRO A 379 6.97 16.27 32.71
CA PRO A 379 6.77 16.83 31.38
C PRO A 379 5.42 16.37 30.81
N GLN A 380 4.55 17.33 30.49
CA GLN A 380 3.37 17.09 29.67
C GLN A 380 3.81 16.93 28.22
N VAL A 381 3.43 15.80 27.64
CA VAL A 381 3.46 15.54 26.21
C VAL A 381 2.69 16.67 25.51
N LYS A 382 3.31 17.35 24.55
CA LYS A 382 2.64 18.29 23.62
C LYS A 382 1.61 17.50 22.79
N GLN A 383 0.41 17.32 23.33
CA GLN A 383 -0.76 16.90 22.58
C GLN A 383 -1.41 18.13 21.95
N ILE A 384 -1.46 18.15 20.61
CA ILE A 384 -2.57 18.64 19.78
C ILE A 384 -3.33 19.84 20.38
N SER A 385 -2.72 21.03 20.36
CA SER A 385 -3.36 22.27 20.82
C SER A 385 -4.11 23.03 19.73
N GLU A 386 -3.83 22.79 18.45
CA GLU A 386 -4.43 23.54 17.33
C GLU A 386 -5.85 23.07 17.00
N LEU A 387 -6.11 21.75 16.99
CA LEU A 387 -7.46 21.21 16.75
C LEU A 387 -8.45 21.57 17.87
N LYS A 388 -7.97 21.78 19.12
CA LYS A 388 -8.82 22.24 20.23
C LYS A 388 -9.22 23.71 20.13
N LYS A 389 -8.36 24.57 19.56
CA LYS A 389 -8.71 25.97 19.28
C LYS A 389 -9.75 26.06 18.15
N ILE A 390 -9.65 25.21 17.14
CA ILE A 390 -10.56 25.21 15.98
C ILE A 390 -11.94 24.68 16.35
N ARG A 391 -12.04 23.66 17.21
CA ARG A 391 -13.34 23.18 17.72
C ARG A 391 -14.10 24.24 18.51
N ALA A 392 -13.39 25.11 19.22
CA ALA A 392 -13.95 26.23 19.94
C ALA A 392 -14.41 27.40 19.04
N ILE A 393 -14.04 27.42 17.75
CA ILE A 393 -14.52 28.41 16.76
C ILE A 393 -15.88 28.01 16.21
N TYR A 394 -16.13 26.71 16.00
CA TYR A 394 -17.44 26.17 15.62
C TYR A 394 -18.53 26.35 16.68
N GLU A 395 -18.16 26.65 17.93
CA GLU A 395 -19.09 26.87 19.06
C GLU A 395 -19.38 28.37 19.33
N LYS A 396 -18.76 29.31 18.57
CA LYS A 396 -18.98 30.75 18.75
C LYS A 396 -20.11 31.26 17.86
N THR A 397 -20.93 32.17 18.39
CA THR A 397 -21.96 32.89 17.64
C THR A 397 -21.35 33.75 16.52
N PRO A 398 -22.05 33.90 15.38
CA PRO A 398 -21.53 34.47 14.12
C PRO A 398 -21.00 35.92 14.19
N GLU A 399 -21.17 36.63 15.29
CA GLU A 399 -20.76 38.03 15.47
C GLU A 399 -19.33 38.21 16.01
N ASP A 400 -18.64 37.13 16.44
CA ASP A 400 -17.31 37.18 17.08
C ASP A 400 -16.16 36.55 16.26
N VAL A 401 -16.38 36.24 14.99
CA VAL A 401 -15.36 35.59 14.13
C VAL A 401 -14.55 36.66 13.40
N SER A 402 -13.24 36.73 13.69
CA SER A 402 -12.29 37.57 12.95
C SER A 402 -12.27 37.20 11.46
N GLU A 403 -12.14 38.19 10.57
CA GLU A 403 -12.02 37.98 9.12
C GLU A 403 -10.87 37.00 8.76
N GLU A 404 -9.81 37.00 9.56
CA GLU A 404 -8.66 36.11 9.38
C GLU A 404 -8.94 34.65 9.76
N ASP A 405 -9.85 34.44 10.73
CA ASP A 405 -10.32 33.10 11.11
C ASP A 405 -11.31 32.56 10.07
N LEU A 406 -12.14 33.43 9.48
CA LEU A 406 -13.00 33.06 8.34
C LEU A 406 -12.16 32.65 7.12
N LYS A 407 -11.07 33.38 6.79
CA LYS A 407 -10.15 32.99 5.70
C LYS A 407 -9.56 31.60 5.90
N LYS A 408 -9.17 31.26 7.14
CA LYS A 408 -8.66 29.91 7.47
C LYS A 408 -9.74 28.84 7.33
N LEU A 409 -10.96 29.13 7.79
CA LEU A 409 -12.09 28.21 7.70
C LEU A 409 -12.48 27.94 6.24
N VAL A 410 -12.55 28.99 5.41
CA VAL A 410 -12.81 28.88 3.96
C VAL A 410 -11.70 28.10 3.26
N SER A 411 -10.43 28.39 3.57
CA SER A 411 -9.27 27.64 3.02
C SER A 411 -9.36 26.14 3.34
N GLN A 412 -9.63 25.79 4.60
CA GLN A 412 -9.79 24.41 5.03
C GLN A 412 -11.00 23.73 4.38
N THR A 413 -12.09 24.47 4.18
CA THR A 413 -13.31 23.96 3.52
C THR A 413 -13.05 23.68 2.04
N ILE A 414 -12.32 24.55 1.34
CA ILE A 414 -11.91 24.34 -0.06
C ILE A 414 -10.98 23.12 -0.18
N LEU A 415 -9.99 23.00 0.69
CA LEU A 415 -9.07 21.86 0.69
C LEU A 415 -9.78 20.56 1.08
N GLY A 416 -10.67 20.59 2.08
CA GLY A 416 -11.50 19.45 2.48
C GLY A 416 -12.47 19.02 1.38
N PHE A 417 -13.02 19.97 0.61
CA PHE A 417 -13.79 19.67 -0.58
C PHE A 417 -12.95 18.92 -1.61
N HIS A 418 -11.73 19.39 -1.88
CA HIS A 418 -10.82 18.68 -2.77
C HIS A 418 -10.50 17.27 -2.24
N GLU A 419 -10.13 17.09 -0.97
CA GLU A 419 -9.85 15.77 -0.41
C GLU A 419 -11.02 14.78 -0.53
N LYS A 420 -12.25 15.26 -0.33
CA LYS A 420 -13.46 14.43 -0.36
C LYS A 420 -13.94 14.11 -1.78
N TYR A 421 -13.85 15.08 -2.70
CA TYR A 421 -14.45 14.99 -4.03
C TYR A 421 -13.45 14.84 -5.18
N SER A 422 -12.13 14.93 -4.95
CA SER A 422 -11.09 14.82 -6.00
C SER A 422 -11.18 13.50 -6.80
N LEU A 423 -11.47 12.38 -6.13
CA LEU A 423 -11.69 11.08 -6.78
C LEU A 423 -13.01 11.01 -7.56
N LEU A 424 -13.97 11.87 -7.25
CA LEU A 424 -15.29 11.90 -7.86
C LEU A 424 -15.32 12.84 -9.06
N ASN A 425 -14.64 13.98 -9.01
CA ASN A 425 -14.65 15.03 -10.04
C ASN A 425 -13.37 15.12 -10.89
N GLY A 426 -12.41 14.22 -10.67
CA GLY A 426 -11.14 14.20 -11.39
C GLY A 426 -10.22 15.39 -11.08
N GLY A 427 -10.50 16.14 -10.00
CA GLY A 427 -9.76 17.34 -9.62
C GLY A 427 -10.23 18.62 -10.31
N ILE A 428 -11.38 18.61 -11.00
CA ILE A 428 -12.00 19.80 -11.60
C ILE A 428 -13.29 20.14 -10.89
N VAL A 429 -13.47 21.41 -10.49
CA VAL A 429 -14.73 21.91 -9.94
C VAL A 429 -15.13 23.24 -10.55
N GLN A 430 -16.42 23.39 -10.80
CA GLN A 430 -17.05 24.65 -11.15
C GLN A 430 -17.11 25.60 -9.92
N HIS A 431 -16.81 26.88 -10.10
CA HIS A 431 -16.82 27.90 -9.03
C HIS A 431 -18.14 27.91 -8.26
N GLU A 432 -19.27 27.94 -8.96
CA GLU A 432 -20.60 28.00 -8.33
C GLU A 432 -20.87 26.79 -7.43
N LYS A 433 -20.39 25.61 -7.82
CA LYS A 433 -20.54 24.37 -7.03
C LYS A 433 -19.66 24.37 -5.78
N LEU A 434 -18.47 24.96 -5.89
CA LEU A 434 -17.56 25.15 -4.75
C LEU A 434 -18.15 26.16 -3.77
N SER A 435 -18.68 27.28 -4.27
CA SER A 435 -19.35 28.30 -3.45
C SER A 435 -20.58 27.73 -2.74
N GLU A 436 -21.45 26.95 -3.42
CA GLU A 436 -22.57 26.25 -2.78
C GLU A 436 -22.13 25.31 -1.63
N TYR A 437 -20.96 24.67 -1.77
CA TYR A 437 -20.42 23.81 -0.72
C TYR A 437 -19.91 24.62 0.47
N ILE A 438 -19.21 25.74 0.22
CA ILE A 438 -18.72 26.63 1.27
C ILE A 438 -19.88 27.26 2.04
N TYR A 439 -20.92 27.74 1.34
CA TYR A 439 -22.09 28.34 1.98
C TYR A 439 -22.87 27.38 2.89
N LYS A 440 -22.80 26.06 2.64
CA LYS A 440 -23.43 25.04 3.51
C LYS A 440 -22.71 24.90 4.85
N ASP A 441 -21.40 25.07 4.86
CA ASP A 441 -20.57 24.90 6.07
C ASP A 441 -20.29 26.26 6.74
N ILE A 442 -20.38 27.37 6.00
CA ILE A 442 -20.07 28.74 6.43
C ILE A 442 -21.10 29.71 5.82
N GLU A 443 -22.20 29.97 6.53
CA GLU A 443 -23.30 30.84 6.04
C GLU A 443 -22.88 32.31 5.80
N ASN A 444 -21.81 32.79 6.46
CA ASN A 444 -21.37 34.20 6.43
C ASN A 444 -20.16 34.49 5.54
N ALA A 445 -19.70 33.55 4.71
CA ALA A 445 -18.59 33.83 3.79
C ALA A 445 -19.03 34.83 2.71
N SER A 446 -18.31 35.94 2.49
CA SER A 446 -18.59 36.81 1.34
C SER A 446 -17.94 36.24 0.07
N GLU A 447 -18.52 36.50 -1.10
CA GLU A 447 -17.99 36.03 -2.39
C GLU A 447 -16.59 36.60 -2.66
N ASP A 448 -16.33 37.83 -2.23
CA ASP A 448 -15.01 38.47 -2.27
C ASP A 448 -13.98 37.72 -1.43
N LEU A 449 -14.37 37.23 -0.24
CA LEU A 449 -13.49 36.45 0.64
C LEU A 449 -13.12 35.10 0.03
N ILE A 450 -14.07 34.43 -0.62
CA ILE A 450 -13.85 33.17 -1.32
C ILE A 450 -12.87 33.40 -2.48
N ASN A 451 -13.05 34.45 -3.27
CA ASN A 451 -12.18 34.79 -4.39
C ASN A 451 -10.76 35.18 -3.94
N GLU A 452 -10.62 35.95 -2.85
CA GLU A 452 -9.32 36.28 -2.25
C GLU A 452 -8.60 35.01 -1.78
N THR A 453 -9.34 34.11 -1.12
CA THR A 453 -8.80 32.85 -0.60
C THR A 453 -8.37 31.91 -1.72
N ILE A 454 -9.17 31.79 -2.78
CA ILE A 454 -8.83 31.01 -3.98
C ILE A 454 -7.57 31.58 -4.64
N THR A 455 -7.45 32.90 -4.75
CA THR A 455 -6.27 33.55 -5.33
C THR A 455 -5.01 33.23 -4.53
N LYS A 456 -5.08 33.29 -3.20
CA LYS A 456 -3.98 32.86 -2.32
C LYS A 456 -3.66 31.37 -2.47
N LEU A 457 -4.67 30.51 -2.59
CA LEU A 457 -4.46 29.07 -2.83
C LEU A 457 -3.82 28.78 -4.19
N MET A 458 -4.08 29.61 -5.21
CA MET A 458 -3.38 29.55 -6.50
C MET A 458 -1.92 30.02 -6.38
N GLU A 459 -1.65 31.10 -5.65
CA GLU A 459 -0.27 31.56 -5.36
C GLU A 459 0.56 30.49 -4.65
N LEU A 460 -0.07 29.78 -3.70
CA LEU A 460 0.53 28.66 -2.97
C LEU A 460 0.62 27.35 -3.78
N LYS A 461 0.19 27.36 -5.07
CA LYS A 461 0.14 26.20 -5.96
C LYS A 461 -0.71 25.02 -5.44
N MET A 462 -1.66 25.28 -4.54
CA MET A 462 -2.64 24.29 -4.09
C MET A 462 -3.82 24.16 -5.07
N ILE A 463 -4.11 25.23 -5.80
CA ILE A 463 -4.92 25.23 -7.02
C ILE A 463 -3.93 25.50 -8.16
N ILE A 464 -3.92 24.61 -9.15
CA ILE A 464 -2.88 24.58 -10.18
C ILE A 464 -3.27 25.49 -11.34
N ASP A 465 -4.53 25.50 -11.72
CA ASP A 465 -4.99 26.30 -12.85
C ASP A 465 -6.45 26.75 -12.70
N LYS A 466 -6.80 27.83 -13.41
CA LYS A 466 -8.15 28.35 -13.56
C LYS A 466 -8.52 28.30 -15.03
N ILE A 467 -9.52 27.48 -15.37
CA ILE A 467 -10.01 27.32 -16.74
C ILE A 467 -11.36 28.03 -16.87
N GLU A 468 -11.50 28.85 -17.91
CA GLU A 468 -12.80 29.43 -18.28
C GLU A 468 -13.45 28.57 -19.36
N ILE A 469 -14.66 28.07 -19.09
CA ILE A 469 -15.47 27.33 -20.06
C ILE A 469 -16.80 28.10 -20.22
N LYS A 470 -16.98 28.73 -21.39
CA LYS A 470 -18.07 29.69 -21.68
C LYS A 470 -18.05 30.90 -20.74
N GLN A 471 -18.97 30.97 -19.77
CA GLN A 471 -19.11 32.06 -18.79
C GLN A 471 -18.86 31.57 -17.35
N HIS A 472 -18.43 30.31 -17.18
CA HIS A 472 -18.22 29.71 -15.87
C HIS A 472 -16.74 29.48 -15.60
N ASN A 473 -16.33 29.78 -14.38
CA ASN A 473 -14.96 29.57 -13.91
C ASN A 473 -14.82 28.16 -13.34
N PHE A 474 -13.73 27.48 -13.71
CA PHE A 474 -13.36 26.17 -13.21
C PHE A 474 -12.01 26.24 -12.53
N TYR A 475 -11.90 25.58 -11.39
CA TYR A 475 -10.64 25.42 -10.67
C TYR A 475 -10.14 24.00 -10.79
N VAL A 476 -8.85 23.90 -11.11
CA VAL A 476 -8.16 22.66 -11.36
C VAL A 476 -7.14 22.43 -10.25
N PHE A 477 -7.32 21.35 -9.49
CA PHE A 477 -6.47 21.00 -8.36
C PHE A 477 -5.37 19.98 -8.72
N LYS A 478 -5.40 19.42 -9.93
CA LYS A 478 -4.44 18.43 -10.42
C LYS A 478 -3.87 18.84 -11.77
N GLU A 479 -2.57 18.63 -12.02
CA GLU A 479 -1.97 18.96 -13.31
C GLU A 479 -2.69 18.18 -14.43
N MET A 480 -3.50 18.90 -15.21
CA MET A 480 -4.24 18.31 -16.32
C MET A 480 -4.53 19.36 -17.38
N GLN A 481 -4.38 18.94 -18.63
CA GLN A 481 -4.71 19.77 -19.78
C GLN A 481 -6.00 19.26 -20.40
N LEU A 482 -6.98 20.16 -20.57
CA LEU A 482 -8.21 19.90 -21.29
C LEU A 482 -8.06 20.31 -22.76
N GLU A 483 -8.22 19.36 -23.67
CA GLU A 483 -8.29 19.59 -25.11
C GLU A 483 -9.52 20.43 -25.49
N PRO A 484 -9.51 21.17 -26.61
CA PRO A 484 -10.67 21.97 -27.05
C PRO A 484 -11.97 21.15 -27.17
N SER A 485 -11.87 19.92 -27.68
CA SER A 485 -12.99 18.97 -27.77
C SER A 485 -13.54 18.57 -26.39
N GLU A 486 -12.68 18.36 -25.41
CA GLU A 486 -13.11 18.05 -24.04
C GLU A 486 -13.83 19.23 -23.38
N ARG A 487 -13.36 20.46 -23.64
CA ARG A 487 -14.02 21.68 -23.16
C ARG A 487 -15.40 21.86 -23.78
N GLU A 488 -15.55 21.64 -25.09
CA GLU A 488 -16.85 21.68 -25.78
C GLU A 488 -17.82 20.64 -25.23
N PHE A 489 -17.33 19.43 -24.93
CA PHE A 489 -18.13 18.36 -24.34
C PHE A 489 -18.66 18.75 -22.95
N ILE A 490 -17.78 19.25 -22.06
CA ILE A 490 -18.18 19.73 -20.72
C ILE A 490 -19.13 20.93 -20.85
N ALA A 491 -18.84 21.85 -21.78
CA ALA A 491 -19.66 23.04 -22.01
C ALA A 491 -21.09 22.73 -22.47
N TYR A 492 -21.30 21.59 -23.14
CA TYR A 492 -22.63 21.12 -23.54
C TYR A 492 -23.42 20.52 -22.37
N ALA A 493 -22.72 19.90 -21.41
CA ALA A 493 -23.30 19.27 -20.23
C ALA A 493 -23.68 20.24 -19.09
N LEU A 494 -23.18 21.48 -19.13
CA LEU A 494 -23.45 22.50 -18.10
C LEU A 494 -24.95 22.81 -17.96
N ASN A 495 -25.43 22.84 -16.71
CA ASN A 495 -26.81 23.20 -16.34
C ASN A 495 -27.91 22.31 -16.95
N LYS A 496 -27.55 21.15 -17.52
CA LYS A 496 -28.49 20.14 -18.03
C LYS A 496 -28.63 18.99 -17.05
N LYS A 497 -29.70 18.20 -17.20
CA LYS A 497 -29.82 16.91 -16.51
C LYS A 497 -28.77 15.92 -17.05
N PRO A 498 -28.38 14.88 -16.30
CA PRO A 498 -27.60 13.78 -16.84
C PRO A 498 -28.25 13.28 -18.14
N ILE A 499 -27.49 13.34 -19.22
CA ILE A 499 -27.97 13.05 -20.58
C ILE A 499 -27.24 11.82 -21.13
N ASN A 500 -27.91 11.09 -22.01
CA ASN A 500 -27.37 9.88 -22.62
C ASN A 500 -26.44 10.23 -23.80
N LYS A 501 -25.67 9.23 -24.24
CA LYS A 501 -24.74 9.35 -25.38
C LYS A 501 -25.41 9.89 -26.65
N THR A 502 -26.63 9.45 -26.95
CA THR A 502 -27.41 9.89 -28.12
C THR A 502 -27.64 11.40 -28.14
N ASN A 503 -27.92 11.99 -26.97
CA ASN A 503 -28.14 13.43 -26.83
C ASN A 503 -26.87 14.25 -27.04
N PHE A 504 -25.69 13.69 -26.75
CA PHE A 504 -24.42 14.34 -27.08
C PHE A 504 -24.11 14.27 -28.57
N ILE A 505 -24.41 13.15 -29.25
CA ILE A 505 -24.24 12.99 -30.70
C ILE A 505 -25.12 14.00 -31.44
N GLU A 506 -26.42 14.04 -31.11
CA GLU A 506 -27.38 14.98 -31.72
C GLU A 506 -27.09 16.44 -31.34
N GLY A 507 -26.67 16.67 -30.09
CA GLY A 507 -26.50 18.01 -29.55
C GLY A 507 -25.21 18.73 -29.93
N LEU A 508 -24.12 17.99 -30.12
CA LEU A 508 -22.83 18.50 -30.57
C LEU A 508 -22.63 18.32 -32.09
N ASN A 509 -23.51 17.57 -32.75
CA ASN A 509 -23.39 17.19 -34.15
C ASN A 509 -22.02 16.56 -34.45
N TRP A 510 -21.58 15.66 -33.57
CA TRP A 510 -20.31 14.94 -33.69
C TRP A 510 -20.54 13.49 -34.08
N ASP A 511 -19.60 12.91 -34.82
CA ASP A 511 -19.60 11.49 -35.12
C ASP A 511 -19.48 10.65 -33.84
N GLU A 512 -20.12 9.48 -33.84
CA GLU A 512 -20.19 8.59 -32.69
C GLU A 512 -18.79 8.20 -32.17
N GLU A 513 -17.85 7.95 -33.09
CA GLU A 513 -16.45 7.63 -32.75
C GLU A 513 -15.77 8.78 -32.00
N LYS A 514 -16.03 10.03 -32.41
CA LYS A 514 -15.47 11.22 -31.77
C LYS A 514 -16.03 11.41 -30.37
N VAL A 515 -17.34 11.22 -30.18
CA VAL A 515 -17.99 11.28 -28.86
C VAL A 515 -17.43 10.20 -27.93
N LEU A 516 -17.31 8.97 -28.40
CA LEU A 516 -16.74 7.86 -27.63
C LEU A 516 -15.27 8.09 -27.25
N ALA A 517 -14.46 8.61 -28.17
CA ALA A 517 -13.06 8.91 -27.91
C ALA A 517 -12.92 9.97 -26.81
N VAL A 518 -13.70 11.06 -26.89
CA VAL A 518 -13.70 12.12 -25.87
C VAL A 518 -14.23 11.60 -24.53
N MET A 519 -15.28 10.77 -24.52
CA MET A 519 -15.79 10.15 -23.30
C MET A 519 -14.73 9.26 -22.62
N LYS A 520 -14.02 8.42 -23.39
CA LYS A 520 -12.94 7.58 -22.86
C LYS A 520 -11.80 8.42 -22.27
N LYS A 521 -11.40 9.52 -22.95
CA LYS A 521 -10.38 10.45 -22.44
C LYS A 521 -10.83 11.16 -21.16
N LEU A 522 -12.09 11.61 -21.08
CA LEU A 522 -12.63 12.27 -19.89
C LEU A 522 -12.81 11.28 -18.72
N GLN A 523 -13.11 10.02 -19.02
CA GLN A 523 -13.22 8.95 -18.02
C GLN A 523 -11.84 8.55 -17.48
N SER A 524 -10.80 8.45 -18.33
CA SER A 524 -9.44 8.16 -17.87
C SER A 524 -8.86 9.30 -17.01
N LYS A 525 -9.29 10.54 -17.27
CA LYS A 525 -9.00 11.71 -16.41
C LYS A 525 -9.86 11.75 -15.13
N GLY A 526 -10.83 10.85 -14.96
CA GLY A 526 -11.71 10.78 -13.79
C GLY A 526 -12.77 11.88 -13.68
N ILE A 527 -12.97 12.67 -14.75
CA ILE A 527 -13.93 13.79 -14.78
C ILE A 527 -15.36 13.30 -15.06
N LEU A 528 -15.48 12.22 -15.82
CA LEU A 528 -16.76 11.69 -16.35
C LEU A 528 -17.05 10.31 -15.78
N ARG A 529 -18.32 10.09 -15.42
CA ARG A 529 -18.87 8.80 -14.98
C ARG A 529 -20.10 8.43 -15.79
N ILE A 530 -20.31 7.13 -15.98
CA ILE A 530 -21.47 6.59 -16.67
C ILE A 530 -22.28 5.79 -15.65
N GLU A 531 -23.50 6.23 -15.36
CA GLU A 531 -24.42 5.57 -14.43
C GLU A 531 -25.75 5.31 -15.13
N ARG A 532 -26.16 4.04 -15.25
CA ARG A 532 -27.45 3.62 -15.85
C ARG A 532 -27.74 4.32 -17.19
N ASP A 533 -26.78 4.28 -18.11
CA ASP A 533 -26.79 4.92 -19.43
C ASP A 533 -26.80 6.46 -19.47
N SER A 534 -26.75 7.11 -18.31
CA SER A 534 -26.62 8.57 -18.20
C SER A 534 -25.17 8.98 -17.93
N ILE A 535 -24.74 10.07 -18.58
CA ILE A 535 -23.39 10.62 -18.44
C ILE A 535 -23.42 11.70 -17.36
N ILE A 536 -22.66 11.46 -16.29
CA ILE A 536 -22.57 12.32 -15.11
C ILE A 536 -21.17 12.94 -15.07
N ILE A 537 -21.12 14.25 -14.84
CA ILE A 537 -19.88 15.00 -14.63
C ILE A 537 -19.94 15.59 -13.22
N PRO A 538 -19.36 14.92 -12.21
CA PRO A 538 -19.51 15.32 -10.82
C PRO A 538 -18.89 16.68 -10.47
N GLY A 539 -18.00 17.22 -11.31
CA GLY A 539 -17.38 18.54 -11.13
C GLY A 539 -18.27 19.73 -11.47
N ILE A 540 -19.40 19.52 -12.16
CA ILE A 540 -20.30 20.59 -12.63
C ILE A 540 -21.66 20.53 -11.97
N ILE A 541 -22.43 21.61 -12.09
CA ILE A 541 -23.84 21.63 -11.73
C ILE A 541 -24.65 21.00 -12.87
N GLN A 542 -25.17 19.79 -12.62
CA GLN A 542 -26.18 19.14 -13.46
C GLN A 542 -27.51 19.21 -12.71
N LYS A 543 -28.54 19.77 -13.34
CA LYS A 543 -29.87 19.87 -12.71
C LYS A 543 -30.42 18.46 -12.45
N SER A 544 -31.01 18.18 -11.29
CA SER A 544 -31.66 16.88 -11.03
C SER A 544 -32.93 16.71 -11.85
#